data_AF-A0A8T0NQ57-F1
#
_entry.id   AF-A0A8T0NQ57-F1
#
_cell.length_a   1.000
_cell.length_b   1.000
_cell.length_c   1.000
_cell.angle_alpha   90.00
_cell.angle_beta   90.00
_cell.angle_gamma   90.00
#
_symmetry.space_group_name_H-M   'P 1'
#
loop_
_entity.id
_entity.type
_entity.pdbx_description
1 polymer ?
#
loop_
_entity_poly.entity_id
_entity_poly.type
_entity_poly.pdbx_seq_one_letter_code
_entity_poly.pdbx_strand_id
1 'polypeptide(L)'
;MGTGNEKGTEWAVVGGTGELGMATGVIHKRLHEHNGDGNVFELTITGFYFLQKDQSPKAQKLESWGGSGGSPKDITEPPKRLQSISISSATVIDSIAFSYTDEAGKEQSAGPWGGAGGTLRTIQLGADEFVKEVSGTYGTFKGATVITSLKFVTNVRTWGPWGEKFGTNFGGPVKSGHGVAGFYVNADKYVDKIGLYIHPV
;
A
#
# COMPACT_ATOMS: atom_id res chain seq x y z
N MET A 1 33.42 -12.90 -14.71
CA MET A 1 34.41 -13.62 -15.55
C MET A 1 33.68 -14.08 -16.80
N GLY A 2 34.12 -13.67 -17.99
CA GLY A 2 33.52 -14.11 -19.26
C GLY A 2 34.39 -15.16 -19.93
N THR A 3 33.76 -16.12 -20.61
CA THR A 3 34.43 -17.14 -21.43
C THR A 3 34.17 -16.85 -22.91
N GLY A 4 35.21 -16.73 -23.72
CA GLY A 4 35.13 -16.47 -25.16
C GLY A 4 35.60 -17.67 -25.99
N ASN A 5 35.08 -17.81 -27.21
CA ASN A 5 35.51 -18.83 -28.16
C ASN A 5 36.55 -18.24 -29.13
N GLU A 6 37.54 -19.04 -29.55
CA GLU A 6 38.78 -18.62 -30.25
C GLU A 6 38.62 -17.97 -31.65
N LYS A 7 37.40 -17.57 -32.02
CA LYS A 7 37.11 -16.73 -33.22
C LYS A 7 36.34 -15.43 -32.92
N GLY A 8 36.36 -14.97 -31.67
CA GLY A 8 36.71 -13.58 -31.34
C GLY A 8 35.82 -12.40 -31.75
N THR A 9 34.49 -12.51 -31.81
CA THR A 9 33.62 -11.31 -31.97
C THR A 9 32.52 -11.16 -30.93
N GLU A 10 32.22 -12.18 -30.11
CA GLU A 10 31.10 -12.14 -29.17
C GLU A 10 31.49 -12.64 -27.78
N TRP A 11 31.15 -11.86 -26.76
CA TRP A 11 31.38 -12.20 -25.35
C TRP A 11 30.09 -12.05 -24.57
N ALA A 12 29.73 -13.06 -23.77
CA ALA A 12 28.56 -12.98 -22.92
C ALA A 12 28.84 -12.15 -21.65
N VAL A 13 27.93 -11.25 -21.32
CA VAL A 13 27.87 -10.61 -20.00
C VAL A 13 27.04 -11.50 -19.09
N VAL A 14 27.70 -12.08 -18.07
CA VAL A 14 27.05 -12.80 -16.97
C VAL A 14 27.45 -12.15 -15.66
N GLY A 15 26.58 -11.27 -15.16
CA GLY A 15 26.70 -10.63 -13.84
C GLY A 15 26.67 -9.10 -13.85
N GLY A 16 26.17 -8.54 -12.74
CA GLY A 16 26.09 -7.10 -12.44
C GLY A 16 25.82 -6.88 -10.95
N THR A 17 25.84 -5.63 -10.48
CA THR A 17 25.45 -5.25 -9.11
C THR A 17 24.36 -4.17 -9.16
N GLY A 18 23.48 -4.12 -8.15
CA GLY A 18 22.35 -3.18 -8.13
C GLY A 18 21.25 -3.57 -9.12
N GLU A 19 20.62 -2.59 -9.77
CA GLU A 19 19.47 -2.78 -10.67
C GLU A 19 19.77 -3.64 -11.91
N LEU A 20 21.04 -3.83 -12.25
CA LEU A 20 21.48 -4.60 -13.41
C LEU A 20 22.02 -5.99 -13.03
N GLY A 21 21.78 -6.46 -11.80
CA GLY A 21 22.30 -7.74 -11.30
C GLY A 21 21.90 -8.97 -12.14
N MET A 22 20.78 -8.86 -12.86
CA MET A 22 20.23 -9.93 -13.73
C MET A 22 20.33 -9.60 -15.22
N ALA A 23 21.01 -8.52 -15.61
CA ALA A 23 21.17 -8.18 -17.00
C ALA A 23 22.04 -9.24 -17.71
N THR A 24 21.54 -9.77 -18.80
CA THR A 24 22.30 -10.64 -19.70
C THR A 24 22.56 -9.88 -20.98
N GLY A 25 23.66 -10.15 -21.67
CA GLY A 25 23.99 -9.39 -22.86
C GLY A 25 25.15 -9.96 -23.64
N VAL A 26 25.41 -9.36 -24.79
CA VAL A 26 26.56 -9.65 -25.64
C VAL A 26 27.39 -8.41 -25.85
N ILE A 27 28.71 -8.58 -25.77
CA ILE A 27 29.70 -7.58 -26.14
C ILE A 27 30.28 -8.00 -27.48
N HIS A 28 30.13 -7.13 -28.47
CA HIS A 28 30.83 -7.22 -29.73
C HIS A 28 32.14 -6.44 -29.63
N LYS A 29 33.25 -7.11 -29.94
CA LYS A 29 34.59 -6.49 -29.94
C LYS A 29 35.13 -6.43 -31.36
N ARG A 30 35.53 -5.25 -31.80
CA ARG A 30 36.15 -5.02 -33.12
C ARG A 30 37.45 -4.26 -32.95
N LEU A 31 38.53 -4.70 -33.61
CA LEU A 31 39.77 -3.91 -33.70
C LEU A 31 39.50 -2.71 -34.59
N HIS A 32 39.62 -1.51 -34.03
CA HIS A 32 39.39 -0.27 -34.74
C HIS A 32 40.70 0.30 -35.31
N GLU A 33 41.78 0.22 -34.53
CA GLU A 33 43.08 0.74 -34.92
C GLU A 33 44.21 -0.05 -34.25
N HIS A 34 45.31 -0.26 -34.96
CA HIS A 34 46.55 -0.85 -34.44
C HIS A 34 47.69 0.11 -34.76
N ASN A 35 48.20 0.81 -33.74
CA ASN A 35 49.35 1.70 -33.87
C ASN A 35 50.52 1.20 -33.03
N GLY A 36 51.70 1.82 -33.19
CA GLY A 36 52.93 1.42 -32.49
C GLY A 36 52.82 1.42 -30.96
N ASP A 37 51.82 2.10 -30.39
CA ASP A 37 51.54 2.20 -28.95
C ASP A 37 50.47 1.21 -28.45
N GLY A 38 49.89 0.39 -29.33
CA GLY A 38 48.95 -0.67 -28.97
C GLY A 38 47.66 -0.72 -29.81
N ASN A 39 46.72 -1.56 -29.34
CA ASN A 39 45.46 -1.83 -30.01
C ASN A 39 44.31 -1.01 -29.43
N VAL A 40 43.59 -0.29 -30.29
CA VAL A 40 42.31 0.35 -29.95
C VAL A 40 41.16 -0.54 -30.42
N PHE A 41 40.30 -0.93 -29.49
CA PHE A 41 39.13 -1.76 -29.76
C PHE A 41 37.84 -0.95 -29.59
N GLU A 42 36.96 -1.06 -30.56
CA GLU A 42 35.57 -0.65 -30.45
C GLU A 42 34.76 -1.77 -29.77
N LEU A 43 33.98 -1.41 -28.75
CA LEU A 43 33.14 -2.32 -27.99
C LEU A 43 31.68 -1.88 -28.11
N THR A 44 30.85 -2.74 -28.69
CA THR A 44 29.39 -2.56 -28.68
C THR A 44 28.79 -3.48 -27.64
N ILE A 45 28.13 -2.92 -26.63
CA ILE A 45 27.50 -3.69 -25.56
C ILE A 45 25.99 -3.66 -25.77
N THR A 46 25.41 -4.83 -26.03
CA THR A 46 23.95 -5.01 -26.09
C THR A 46 23.49 -5.74 -24.83
N GLY A 47 22.85 -5.01 -23.92
CA GLY A 47 22.26 -5.56 -22.72
C GLY A 47 20.76 -5.80 -22.87
N PHE A 48 20.30 -6.95 -22.40
CA PHE A 48 18.89 -7.29 -22.23
C PHE A 48 18.58 -7.32 -20.75
N TYR A 49 17.64 -6.49 -20.34
CA TYR A 49 17.07 -6.52 -19.00
C TYR A 49 15.65 -7.07 -19.09
N PHE A 50 15.39 -8.16 -18.36
CA PHE A 50 14.02 -8.61 -18.14
C PHE A 50 13.37 -7.62 -17.18
N LEU A 51 12.57 -6.69 -17.71
CA LEU A 51 11.54 -6.04 -16.93
C LEU A 51 10.57 -7.14 -16.49
N GLN A 52 10.68 -7.59 -15.23
CA GLN A 52 9.58 -8.33 -14.62
C GLN A 52 8.36 -7.43 -14.70
N LYS A 53 7.45 -7.76 -15.62
CA LYS A 53 6.17 -7.07 -15.74
C LYS A 53 5.39 -7.39 -14.47
N ASP A 54 5.24 -6.37 -13.63
CA ASP A 54 4.50 -6.28 -12.37
C ASP A 54 3.66 -7.50 -12.01
N GLN A 55 4.18 -8.31 -11.09
CA GLN A 55 3.34 -8.74 -9.97
C GLN A 55 3.63 -7.79 -8.82
N SER A 56 3.29 -6.51 -8.99
CA SER A 56 3.18 -5.61 -7.84
C SER A 56 2.23 -6.28 -6.85
N PRO A 57 2.58 -6.33 -5.55
CA PRO A 57 1.68 -6.90 -4.57
C PRO A 57 0.35 -6.17 -4.62
N LYS A 58 -0.76 -6.90 -4.58
CA LYS A 58 -2.11 -6.31 -4.60
C LYS A 58 -2.63 -6.15 -3.18
N ALA A 59 -3.51 -5.18 -3.00
CA ALA A 59 -4.24 -5.02 -1.75
C ALA A 59 -5.12 -6.25 -1.45
N GLN A 60 -5.10 -6.70 -0.20
CA GLN A 60 -5.98 -7.74 0.31
C GLN A 60 -7.15 -7.11 1.07
N LYS A 61 -8.38 -7.46 0.67
CA LYS A 61 -9.61 -7.11 1.41
C LYS A 61 -9.82 -8.08 2.57
N LEU A 62 -9.89 -7.58 3.79
CA LEU A 62 -10.12 -8.38 5.00
C LEU A 62 -11.60 -8.43 5.36
N GLU A 63 -11.94 -9.30 6.31
CA GLU A 63 -13.28 -9.33 6.92
C GLU A 63 -13.62 -8.02 7.62
N SER A 64 -14.91 -7.81 7.84
CA SER A 64 -15.47 -6.60 8.42
C SER A 64 -16.15 -6.88 9.76
N TRP A 65 -16.22 -5.85 10.60
CA TRP A 65 -16.83 -5.89 11.92
C TRP A 65 -17.95 -4.86 12.01
N GLY A 66 -19.02 -5.17 12.75
CA GLY A 66 -20.15 -4.25 12.97
C GLY A 66 -21.52 -4.88 12.71
N GLY A 67 -22.52 -4.03 12.54
CA GLY A 67 -23.91 -4.41 12.32
C GLY A 67 -24.24 -4.77 10.88
N SER A 68 -25.46 -5.25 10.65
CA SER A 68 -26.00 -5.56 9.31
C SER A 68 -26.69 -4.37 8.62
N GLY A 69 -26.77 -3.21 9.29
CA GLY A 69 -27.36 -1.99 8.75
C GLY A 69 -26.44 -1.25 7.78
N GLY A 70 -26.89 -0.06 7.37
CA GLY A 70 -26.16 0.85 6.50
C GLY A 70 -26.08 0.40 5.04
N SER A 71 -25.89 1.36 4.14
CA SER A 71 -25.61 1.09 2.73
C SER A 71 -24.12 0.76 2.52
N PRO A 72 -23.76 -0.22 1.67
CA PRO A 72 -22.36 -0.52 1.38
C PRO A 72 -21.69 0.67 0.67
N LYS A 73 -20.48 1.02 1.11
CA LYS A 73 -19.61 2.04 0.56
C LYS A 73 -18.21 1.46 0.43
N ASP A 74 -17.64 1.58 -0.76
CA ASP A 74 -16.35 1.00 -1.09
C ASP A 74 -15.62 1.91 -2.07
N ILE A 75 -14.31 1.73 -2.14
CA ILE A 75 -13.45 2.38 -3.11
C ILE A 75 -13.43 1.59 -4.41
N THR A 76 -13.23 2.29 -5.53
CA THR A 76 -13.17 1.66 -6.86
C THR A 76 -11.73 1.35 -7.26
N GLU A 77 -10.81 2.27 -6.99
CA GLU A 77 -9.40 2.10 -7.31
C GLU A 77 -8.66 1.34 -6.21
N PRO A 78 -7.93 0.25 -6.54
CA PRO A 78 -7.17 -0.54 -5.56
C PRO A 78 -6.17 0.32 -4.77
N PRO A 79 -6.21 0.27 -3.42
CA PRO A 79 -5.35 1.12 -2.61
C PRO A 79 -3.96 0.52 -2.45
N LYS A 80 -2.92 1.33 -2.64
CA LYS A 80 -1.53 0.94 -2.37
C LYS A 80 -1.05 1.46 -1.03
N ARG A 81 -1.34 2.72 -0.70
CA ARG A 81 -0.84 3.37 0.53
C ARG A 81 -1.84 4.34 1.11
N LEU A 82 -2.20 4.15 2.37
CA LEU A 82 -3.04 5.10 3.11
C LEU A 82 -2.24 6.39 3.39
N GLN A 83 -2.86 7.55 3.16
CA GLN A 83 -2.24 8.87 3.36
C GLN A 83 -2.84 9.60 4.55
N SER A 84 -4.17 9.56 4.67
CA SER A 84 -4.90 10.24 5.72
C SER A 84 -6.09 9.44 6.21
N ILE A 85 -6.52 9.71 7.43
CA ILE A 85 -7.78 9.19 7.99
C ILE A 85 -8.50 10.34 8.67
N SER A 86 -9.74 10.57 8.30
CA SER A 86 -10.63 11.54 8.94
C SER A 86 -11.81 10.83 9.57
N ILE A 87 -12.05 11.06 10.86
CA ILE A 87 -13.14 10.44 11.62
C ILE A 87 -13.93 11.51 12.33
N SER A 88 -15.24 11.49 12.14
CA SER A 88 -16.19 12.25 12.93
C SER A 88 -16.82 11.33 13.97
N SER A 89 -16.79 11.74 15.24
CA SER A 89 -17.33 10.93 16.33
C SER A 89 -17.83 11.75 17.51
N ALA A 90 -18.81 11.21 18.22
CA ALA A 90 -19.20 11.62 19.56
C ALA A 90 -19.28 10.36 20.45
N THR A 91 -20.48 9.89 20.78
CA THR A 91 -20.68 8.60 21.47
C THR A 91 -20.36 7.40 20.57
N VAL A 92 -20.62 7.53 19.27
CA VAL A 92 -20.32 6.51 18.25
C VAL A 92 -19.54 7.13 17.10
N ILE A 93 -19.14 6.32 16.12
CA ILE A 93 -18.52 6.82 14.89
C ILE A 93 -19.61 7.30 13.93
N ASP A 94 -19.69 8.60 13.73
CA ASP A 94 -20.66 9.25 12.84
C ASP A 94 -20.26 9.06 11.37
N SER A 95 -18.99 9.31 11.03
CA SER A 95 -18.49 9.12 9.66
C SER A 95 -16.99 8.90 9.59
N ILE A 96 -16.56 8.32 8.46
CA ILE A 96 -15.14 8.13 8.10
C ILE A 96 -14.89 8.62 6.67
N ALA A 97 -13.74 9.26 6.47
CA ALA A 97 -13.15 9.58 5.16
C ALA A 97 -11.65 9.26 5.20
N PHE A 98 -11.05 9.06 4.04
CA PHE A 98 -9.60 8.85 3.95
C PHE A 98 -9.08 9.21 2.57
N SER A 99 -7.78 9.50 2.48
CA SER A 99 -7.06 9.58 1.21
C SER A 99 -5.99 8.51 1.14
N TYR A 100 -5.69 8.09 -0.09
CA TYR A 100 -4.73 7.02 -0.36
C TYR A 100 -4.09 7.20 -1.73
N THR A 101 -2.91 6.62 -1.92
CA THR A 101 -2.30 6.46 -3.24
C THR A 101 -2.74 5.10 -3.80
N ASP A 102 -3.24 5.07 -5.03
CA ASP A 102 -3.61 3.85 -5.73
C ASP A 102 -2.40 3.12 -6.34
N GLU A 103 -2.63 1.96 -6.96
CA GLU A 103 -1.59 1.18 -7.63
C GLU A 103 -0.94 1.92 -8.81
N ALA A 104 -1.62 2.89 -9.42
CA ALA A 104 -1.09 3.74 -10.49
C ALA A 104 -0.27 4.93 -9.97
N GLY A 105 -0.15 5.09 -8.65
CA GLY A 105 0.58 6.20 -8.03
C GLY A 105 -0.23 7.50 -7.93
N LYS A 106 -1.53 7.48 -8.23
CA LYS A 106 -2.40 8.66 -8.14
C LYS A 106 -3.03 8.76 -6.75
N GLU A 107 -3.14 9.98 -6.26
CA GLU A 107 -3.87 10.26 -5.02
C GLU A 107 -5.39 10.21 -5.25
N GLN A 108 -6.05 9.49 -4.35
CA GLN A 108 -7.49 9.25 -4.33
C GLN A 108 -8.05 9.67 -2.97
N SER A 109 -9.34 10.00 -2.94
CA SER A 109 -10.07 10.33 -1.72
C SER A 109 -11.39 9.59 -1.67
N ALA A 110 -11.78 9.12 -0.48
CA ALA A 110 -12.98 8.36 -0.25
C ALA A 110 -13.73 8.89 0.97
N GLY A 111 -15.07 8.91 0.87
CA GLY A 111 -15.94 9.48 1.90
C GLY A 111 -16.09 11.02 1.80
N PRO A 112 -16.65 11.66 2.86
CA PRO A 112 -17.09 11.03 4.11
C PRO A 112 -18.29 10.10 3.90
N TRP A 113 -18.23 8.94 4.55
CA TRP A 113 -19.32 7.98 4.61
C TRP A 113 -19.88 7.91 6.02
N GLY A 114 -21.18 8.13 6.15
CA GLY A 114 -21.87 8.29 7.43
C GLY A 114 -22.55 9.67 7.54
N GLY A 115 -22.89 10.05 8.77
CA GLY A 115 -23.59 11.30 9.05
C GLY A 115 -22.67 12.51 9.29
N ALA A 116 -23.29 13.68 9.43
CA ALA A 116 -22.63 14.96 9.70
C ALA A 116 -22.45 15.25 11.21
N GLY A 117 -22.70 14.27 12.07
CA GLY A 117 -22.56 14.40 13.53
C GLY A 117 -21.10 14.31 14.00
N GLY A 118 -20.92 14.48 15.30
CA GLY A 118 -19.63 14.28 15.95
C GLY A 118 -18.62 15.41 15.73
N THR A 119 -17.43 15.24 16.31
CA THR A 119 -16.27 16.11 16.12
C THR A 119 -15.31 15.47 15.14
N LEU A 120 -14.97 16.19 14.07
CA LEU A 120 -14.02 15.76 13.06
C LEU A 120 -12.58 15.79 13.60
N ARG A 121 -11.84 14.72 13.36
CA ARG A 121 -10.40 14.62 13.60
C ARG A 121 -9.74 13.99 12.39
N THR A 122 -8.61 14.56 11.96
CA THR A 122 -7.84 14.08 10.81
C THR A 122 -6.43 13.70 11.22
N ILE A 123 -6.00 12.51 10.80
CA ILE A 123 -4.64 12.00 10.90
C ILE A 123 -3.98 12.16 9.54
N GLN A 124 -2.82 12.81 9.50
CA GLN A 124 -1.90 12.74 8.36
C GLN A 124 -0.76 11.77 8.70
N LEU A 125 -0.58 10.75 7.85
CA LEU A 125 0.52 9.81 7.99
C LEU A 125 1.78 10.39 7.34
N GLY A 126 2.92 10.35 8.04
CA GLY A 126 4.22 10.68 7.45
C GLY A 126 4.61 9.72 6.32
N ALA A 127 5.65 10.04 5.53
CA ALA A 127 6.06 9.27 4.33
C ALA A 127 6.33 7.78 4.59
N ASP A 128 6.91 7.44 5.73
CA ASP A 128 7.19 6.05 6.16
C ASP A 128 6.27 5.59 7.29
N GLU A 129 5.24 6.39 7.63
CA GLU A 129 4.26 6.03 8.65
C GLU A 129 3.12 5.21 8.03
N PHE A 130 2.85 4.04 8.61
CA PHE A 130 1.77 3.15 8.18
C PHE A 130 1.03 2.59 9.39
N VAL A 131 -0.26 2.31 9.21
CA VAL A 131 -1.11 1.72 10.24
C VAL A 131 -0.87 0.22 10.30
N LYS A 132 -0.41 -0.28 11.45
CA LYS A 132 -0.11 -1.69 11.70
C LYS A 132 -1.15 -2.40 12.57
N GLU A 133 -2.04 -1.66 13.23
CA GLU A 133 -3.17 -2.20 13.99
C GLU A 133 -4.37 -1.26 13.87
N VAL A 134 -5.54 -1.86 13.70
CA VAL A 134 -6.84 -1.20 13.86
C VAL A 134 -7.62 -2.00 14.88
N SER A 135 -8.17 -1.34 15.89
CA SER A 135 -9.06 -1.97 16.85
C SER A 135 -10.14 -1.01 17.31
N GLY A 136 -11.22 -1.55 17.87
CA GLY A 136 -12.38 -0.75 18.23
C GLY A 136 -13.45 -1.56 18.93
N THR A 137 -14.63 -0.95 19.03
CA THR A 137 -15.85 -1.60 19.54
C THR A 137 -17.02 -1.36 18.61
N TYR A 138 -17.96 -2.29 18.56
CA TYR A 138 -19.27 -2.10 17.93
C TYR A 138 -20.38 -2.56 18.87
N GLY A 139 -21.54 -1.91 18.82
CA GLY A 139 -22.63 -2.17 19.75
C GLY A 139 -23.91 -1.43 19.39
N THR A 140 -24.97 -1.70 20.15
CA THR A 140 -26.29 -1.12 19.90
C THR A 140 -26.33 0.34 20.34
N PHE A 141 -26.63 1.24 19.40
CA PHE A 141 -26.87 2.65 19.65
C PHE A 141 -28.16 3.08 18.94
N LYS A 142 -29.13 3.60 19.70
CA LYS A 142 -30.44 4.06 19.19
C LYS A 142 -31.15 3.01 18.29
N GLY A 143 -31.06 1.74 18.67
CA GLY A 143 -31.73 0.62 17.98
C GLY A 143 -30.97 0.02 16.80
N ALA A 144 -29.80 0.55 16.43
CA ALA A 144 -28.93 0.01 15.38
C ALA A 144 -27.58 -0.46 15.95
N THR A 145 -27.01 -1.52 15.40
CA THR A 145 -25.65 -1.96 15.75
C THR A 145 -24.63 -1.21 14.90
N VAL A 146 -23.80 -0.38 15.52
CA VAL A 146 -22.86 0.52 14.85
C VAL A 146 -21.46 0.42 15.44
N ILE A 147 -20.45 0.95 14.74
CA ILE A 147 -19.11 1.14 15.28
C ILE A 147 -19.17 2.22 16.36
N THR A 148 -18.81 1.85 17.58
CA THR A 148 -18.89 2.72 18.76
C THR A 148 -17.54 3.35 19.07
N SER A 149 -16.43 2.67 18.77
CA SER A 149 -15.10 3.27 18.86
C SER A 149 -14.10 2.76 17.83
N LEU A 150 -13.09 3.59 17.53
CA LEU A 150 -11.95 3.26 16.67
C LEU A 150 -10.64 3.75 17.27
N LYS A 151 -9.59 2.92 17.16
CA LYS A 151 -8.21 3.19 17.55
C LYS A 151 -7.28 2.69 16.44
N PHE A 152 -6.28 3.50 16.11
CA PHE A 152 -5.26 3.17 15.11
C PHE A 152 -3.88 3.19 15.75
N VAL A 153 -3.07 2.19 15.48
CA VAL A 153 -1.66 2.16 15.89
C VAL A 153 -0.81 2.12 14.64
N THR A 154 0.09 3.10 14.51
CA THR A 154 1.08 3.16 13.44
C THR A 154 2.41 2.59 13.91
N ASN A 155 3.36 2.45 12.99
CA ASN A 155 4.75 2.19 13.34
C ASN A 155 5.40 3.33 14.16
N VAL A 156 4.79 4.51 14.22
CA VAL A 156 5.32 5.69 14.93
C VAL A 156 4.59 5.95 16.25
N ARG A 157 3.24 5.94 16.25
CA ARG A 157 2.43 6.37 17.40
C ARG A 157 1.04 5.73 17.42
N THR A 158 0.23 6.09 18.41
CA THR A 158 -1.17 5.66 18.55
C THR A 158 -2.11 6.84 18.41
N TRP A 159 -3.25 6.62 17.75
CA TRP A 159 -4.32 7.57 17.53
C TRP A 159 -5.65 7.04 18.08
N GLY A 160 -6.39 7.91 18.76
CA GLY A 160 -7.64 7.56 19.44
C GLY A 160 -7.42 6.96 20.84
N PRO A 161 -8.41 6.21 21.38
CA PRO A 161 -9.67 5.87 20.73
C PRO A 161 -10.57 7.09 20.53
N TRP A 162 -11.39 7.05 19.48
CA TRP A 162 -12.47 7.99 19.24
C TRP A 162 -13.81 7.28 19.31
N GLY A 163 -14.86 7.99 19.74
CA GLY A 163 -16.10 7.36 20.19
C GLY A 163 -16.02 6.86 21.64
N GLU A 164 -17.11 6.27 22.12
CA GLU A 164 -17.17 5.65 23.45
C GLU A 164 -17.05 4.13 23.34
N LYS A 165 -16.26 3.52 24.23
CA LYS A 165 -16.00 2.08 24.21
C LYS A 165 -17.13 1.32 24.89
N PHE A 166 -18.05 0.77 24.11
CA PHE A 166 -19.08 -0.15 24.59
C PHE A 166 -19.49 -1.16 23.50
N GLY A 167 -19.98 -2.33 23.93
CA GLY A 167 -20.32 -3.45 23.05
C GLY A 167 -19.16 -4.44 22.90
N THR A 168 -19.01 -4.99 21.68
CA THR A 168 -18.04 -6.05 21.37
C THR A 168 -16.75 -5.46 20.82
N ASN A 169 -15.61 -5.90 21.38
CA ASN A 169 -14.28 -5.53 20.87
C ASN A 169 -14.00 -6.21 19.53
N PHE A 170 -13.28 -5.52 18.64
CA PHE A 170 -12.79 -6.09 17.40
C PHE A 170 -11.39 -5.58 17.03
N GLY A 171 -10.79 -6.23 16.04
CA GLY A 171 -9.53 -5.83 15.42
C GLY A 171 -8.30 -6.36 16.14
N GLY A 172 -7.15 -5.75 15.84
CA GLY A 172 -5.84 -6.21 16.25
C GLY A 172 -4.76 -5.83 15.21
N PRO A 173 -3.54 -6.37 15.36
CA PRO A 173 -2.47 -6.17 14.39
C PRO A 173 -2.84 -6.79 13.05
N VAL A 174 -2.49 -6.09 11.96
CA VAL A 174 -2.53 -6.68 10.62
C VAL A 174 -1.36 -7.65 10.44
N LYS A 175 -1.39 -8.42 9.35
CA LYS A 175 -0.33 -9.37 8.99
C LYS A 175 1.04 -8.67 8.98
N SER A 176 2.07 -9.34 9.51
CA SER A 176 3.44 -8.82 9.48
C SER A 176 3.89 -8.45 8.07
N GLY A 177 4.64 -7.34 7.94
CA GLY A 177 5.06 -6.78 6.65
C GLY A 177 3.93 -6.14 5.84
N HIS A 178 2.75 -5.92 6.43
CA HIS A 178 1.64 -5.21 5.78
C HIS A 178 1.19 -4.03 6.63
N GLY A 179 0.55 -3.06 5.98
CA GLY A 179 -0.13 -1.95 6.61
C GLY A 179 -1.54 -1.79 6.03
N VAL A 180 -2.40 -1.05 6.73
CA VAL A 180 -3.71 -0.69 6.20
C VAL A 180 -3.53 0.30 5.06
N ALA A 181 -4.14 0.00 3.92
CA ALA A 181 -4.10 0.81 2.70
C ALA A 181 -5.41 1.59 2.45
N GLY A 182 -6.53 1.10 3.00
CA GLY A 182 -7.83 1.74 2.84
C GLY A 182 -8.94 1.02 3.63
N PHE A 183 -10.17 1.51 3.49
CA PHE A 183 -11.34 1.03 4.20
C PHE A 183 -12.52 0.83 3.25
N TYR A 184 -13.41 -0.08 3.64
CA TYR A 184 -14.78 -0.14 3.12
C TYR A 184 -15.74 -0.20 4.31
N VAL A 185 -16.96 0.29 4.14
CA VAL A 185 -17.93 0.39 5.24
C VAL A 185 -19.35 0.05 4.79
N ASN A 186 -20.21 -0.26 5.76
CA ASN A 186 -21.62 0.06 5.63
C ASN A 186 -21.89 1.30 6.45
N ALA A 187 -22.52 2.31 5.85
CA ALA A 187 -22.81 3.55 6.53
C ALA A 187 -24.00 4.29 5.92
N ASP A 188 -24.86 4.81 6.79
CA ASP A 188 -25.88 5.82 6.46
C ASP A 188 -25.76 6.99 7.44
N LYS A 189 -26.44 6.93 8.59
CA LYS A 189 -26.36 7.97 9.63
C LYS A 189 -25.11 7.85 10.51
N TYR A 190 -24.67 6.61 10.74
CA TYR A 190 -23.45 6.26 11.47
C TYR A 190 -22.66 5.25 10.64
N VAL A 191 -21.46 4.89 11.08
CA VAL A 191 -20.74 3.75 10.50
C VAL A 191 -21.27 2.48 11.14
N ASP A 192 -22.08 1.71 10.41
CA ASP A 192 -22.66 0.45 10.88
C ASP A 192 -21.62 -0.68 10.92
N LYS A 193 -20.76 -0.73 9.88
CA LYS A 193 -19.77 -1.79 9.68
C LYS A 193 -18.50 -1.22 9.06
N ILE A 194 -17.33 -1.75 9.44
CA ILE A 194 -16.04 -1.38 8.86
C ILE A 194 -15.22 -2.61 8.50
N GLY A 195 -14.59 -2.57 7.33
CA GLY A 195 -13.57 -3.53 6.91
C GLY A 195 -12.35 -2.82 6.32
N LEU A 196 -11.29 -3.59 6.14
CA LEU A 196 -9.95 -3.07 5.81
C LEU A 196 -9.45 -3.60 4.47
N TYR A 197 -8.69 -2.76 3.78
CA TYR A 197 -7.72 -3.21 2.79
C TYR A 197 -6.32 -3.14 3.40
N ILE A 198 -5.52 -4.19 3.24
CA ILE A 198 -4.10 -4.21 3.63
C ILE A 198 -3.21 -4.38 2.41
N HIS A 199 -2.03 -3.78 2.45
CA HIS A 199 -1.03 -3.86 1.38
C HIS A 199 0.36 -4.06 2.01
N PRO A 200 1.29 -4.79 1.35
CA PRO A 200 2.68 -4.84 1.78
C PRO A 200 3.31 -3.45 1.94
N VAL A 201 4.09 -3.27 3.01
CA VAL A 201 4.81 -2.02 3.32
C VAL A 201 6.29 -2.13 3.03
#